data_AF-A0A1H9CPU3-F1
#
_entry.id   AF-A0A1H9CPU3-F1
#
_cell.length_a   1.000
_cell.length_b   1.000
_cell.length_c   1.000
_cell.angle_alpha   90.00
_cell.angle_beta   90.00
_cell.angle_gamma   90.00
#
_symmetry.space_group_name_H-M   'P 1'
#
loop_
_entity.id
_entity.type
_entity.pdbx_description
1 polymer ?
#
loop_
_entity_poly.entity_id
_entity_poly.type
_entity_poly.pdbx_seq_one_letter_code
_entity_poly.pdbx_strand_id
1 'polypeptide(L)'
;MSRPAGNTRLKAARLAAGYNSQQALADAITEAARKLGIRGLAVGVRQVRRWESATPPWPQPDVHRVLTHLLGQSMEDLGFVPPWGSSRSRPGTASDNTPRAPLSGTRLAAVPARTEAATQPATIGGDFAAVTRSHRHFYWSVAPAVLHPAVLEHTRLGCALLPETANPARRALAASLAESYLLAGRIEFFDLRQPERASETLLLALQAAGEANDPLLGAAILAHMAFIPGWADDREAAMERMLAARTYARRGEASAELWAWLDAVEAECETRCGDPHAALRLIRRAEDILAAGGEHATPEWLDWFSPVRLFAFKGNTQLKAGHIPQARKTLHEVLDALPPESDKQRTVVLGDLAAVEAADGRPREACGYAIQALDQLAVTWYATGMDRVREVRRTLAPWQDEQCVRDLDDRLYDWGTTVSALQR
;
A
#
# COMPACT_ATOMS: atom_id res chain seq x y z
N MET A 1 -46.39 -31.53 -1.89
CA MET A 1 -45.23 -31.00 -1.13
C MET A 1 -44.04 -30.88 -2.08
N SER A 2 -43.68 -29.68 -2.49
CA SER A 2 -42.52 -29.45 -3.37
C SER A 2 -41.23 -29.75 -2.62
N ARG A 3 -40.28 -30.47 -3.25
CA ARG A 3 -38.94 -30.67 -2.66
C ARG A 3 -38.30 -29.30 -2.40
N PRO A 4 -37.68 -29.06 -1.23
CA PRO A 4 -36.99 -27.80 -0.99
C PRO A 4 -35.84 -27.68 -1.99
N ALA A 5 -35.75 -26.51 -2.64
CA ALA A 5 -34.63 -26.21 -3.51
C ALA A 5 -33.34 -26.27 -2.68
N GLY A 6 -32.30 -26.91 -3.22
CA GLY A 6 -30.97 -26.89 -2.62
C GLY A 6 -30.38 -25.48 -2.64
N ASN A 7 -29.17 -25.30 -2.12
CA ASN A 7 -28.43 -24.05 -2.26
C ASN A 7 -28.10 -23.78 -3.74
N THR A 8 -29.03 -23.09 -4.42
CA THR A 8 -28.95 -22.76 -5.84
C THR A 8 -27.89 -21.70 -6.12
N ARG A 9 -27.53 -20.87 -5.12
CA ARG A 9 -26.51 -19.84 -5.25
C ARG A 9 -25.11 -20.45 -5.38
N LEU A 10 -24.72 -21.33 -4.44
CA LEU A 10 -23.47 -22.10 -4.56
C LEU A 10 -23.42 -22.91 -5.86
N LYS A 11 -24.53 -23.56 -6.23
CA LYS A 11 -24.62 -24.32 -7.48
C LYS A 11 -24.43 -23.45 -8.73
N ALA A 12 -25.01 -22.25 -8.74
CA ALA A 12 -24.86 -21.29 -9.84
C ALA A 12 -23.42 -20.74 -9.91
N ALA A 13 -22.85 -20.32 -8.77
CA ALA A 13 -21.47 -19.86 -8.68
C ALA A 13 -20.46 -20.92 -9.13
N ARG A 14 -20.66 -22.19 -8.73
CA ARG A 14 -19.85 -23.32 -9.17
C ARG A 14 -19.86 -23.48 -10.70
N LEU A 15 -21.05 -23.39 -11.32
CA LEU A 15 -21.20 -23.52 -12.77
C LEU A 15 -20.62 -22.31 -13.52
N ALA A 16 -20.80 -21.10 -12.99
CA ALA A 16 -20.23 -19.87 -13.55
C ALA A 16 -18.69 -19.88 -13.52
N ALA A 17 -18.10 -20.46 -12.46
CA ALA A 17 -16.65 -20.68 -12.35
C ALA A 17 -16.13 -21.89 -13.17
N GLY A 18 -16.94 -22.48 -14.06
CA GLY A 18 -16.54 -23.56 -14.97
C GLY A 18 -16.48 -24.97 -14.34
N TYR A 19 -16.78 -25.13 -13.05
CA TYR A 19 -16.73 -26.43 -12.37
C TYR A 19 -17.99 -27.25 -12.66
N ASN A 20 -18.02 -27.92 -13.80
CA ASN A 20 -19.20 -28.65 -14.30
C ASN A 20 -19.72 -29.79 -13.40
N SER A 21 -18.95 -30.25 -12.40
CA SER A 21 -19.37 -31.27 -11.43
C SER A 21 -19.05 -30.90 -9.98
N GLN A 22 -19.73 -31.54 -9.03
CA GLN A 22 -19.42 -31.41 -7.60
C GLN A 22 -18.02 -31.96 -7.25
N GLN A 23 -17.50 -32.92 -8.05
CA GLN A 23 -16.13 -33.43 -7.94
C GLN A 23 -15.12 -32.37 -8.39
N ALA A 24 -15.34 -31.70 -9.52
CA ALA A 24 -14.45 -30.66 -10.01
C ALA A 24 -14.27 -29.51 -9.01
N LEU A 25 -15.32 -29.10 -8.30
CA LEU A 25 -15.20 -28.11 -7.21
C LEU A 25 -14.47 -28.69 -5.98
N ALA A 26 -14.69 -29.95 -5.62
CA ALA A 26 -14.03 -30.59 -4.49
C ALA A 26 -12.49 -30.70 -4.70
N ASP A 27 -12.10 -31.07 -5.93
CA ASP A 27 -10.70 -31.15 -6.35
C ASP A 27 -10.07 -29.74 -6.40
N ALA A 28 -10.78 -28.76 -6.96
CA ALA A 28 -10.33 -27.37 -7.02
C ALA A 28 -10.11 -26.77 -5.62
N ILE A 29 -11.01 -27.01 -4.67
CA ILE A 29 -10.85 -26.57 -3.26
C ILE A 29 -9.61 -27.22 -2.64
N THR A 30 -9.39 -28.51 -2.86
CA THR A 30 -8.24 -29.23 -2.27
C THR A 30 -6.91 -28.73 -2.85
N GLU A 31 -6.85 -28.45 -4.16
CA GLU A 31 -5.65 -27.89 -4.80
C GLU A 31 -5.42 -26.40 -4.45
N ALA A 32 -6.49 -25.60 -4.34
CA ALA A 32 -6.38 -24.20 -3.94
C ALA A 32 -5.97 -24.05 -2.46
N ALA A 33 -6.45 -24.93 -1.57
CA ALA A 33 -6.02 -24.98 -0.18
C ALA A 33 -4.49 -25.16 -0.07
N ARG A 34 -3.92 -26.06 -0.88
CA ARG A 34 -2.47 -26.29 -0.97
C ARG A 34 -1.71 -25.03 -1.42
N LYS A 35 -2.22 -24.32 -2.43
CA LYS A 35 -1.63 -23.05 -2.91
C LYS A 35 -1.72 -21.91 -1.90
N LEU A 36 -2.79 -21.87 -1.10
CA LEU A 36 -3.01 -20.90 -0.02
C LEU A 36 -2.29 -21.26 1.30
N GLY A 37 -1.45 -22.30 1.31
CA GLY A 37 -0.67 -22.74 2.47
C GLY A 37 -1.45 -23.51 3.54
N ILE A 38 -2.72 -23.84 3.28
CA ILE A 38 -3.61 -24.53 4.23
C ILE A 38 -3.29 -26.03 4.20
N ARG A 39 -2.55 -26.51 5.21
CA ARG A 39 -2.11 -27.91 5.30
C ARG A 39 -3.24 -28.82 5.79
N GLY A 40 -3.42 -29.96 5.13
CA GLY A 40 -4.34 -31.03 5.55
C GLY A 40 -5.82 -30.83 5.18
N LEU A 41 -6.18 -29.72 4.53
CA LEU A 41 -7.55 -29.50 4.05
C LEU A 41 -7.80 -30.28 2.75
N ALA A 42 -8.56 -31.36 2.84
CA ALA A 42 -9.09 -32.11 1.70
C ALA A 42 -10.62 -32.10 1.75
N VAL A 43 -11.27 -31.71 0.66
CA VAL A 43 -12.73 -31.64 0.54
C VAL A 43 -13.21 -32.68 -0.46
N GLY A 44 -14.18 -33.50 -0.06
CA GLY A 44 -14.75 -34.56 -0.92
C GLY A 44 -16.14 -34.21 -1.46
N VAL A 45 -16.58 -34.90 -2.53
CA VAL A 45 -17.90 -34.70 -3.17
C VAL A 45 -19.07 -34.71 -2.18
N ARG A 46 -19.02 -35.57 -1.16
CA ARG A 46 -20.08 -35.65 -0.12
C ARG A 46 -20.25 -34.34 0.64
N GLN A 47 -19.17 -33.58 0.81
CA GLN A 47 -19.16 -32.30 1.51
C GLN A 47 -19.70 -31.18 0.62
N VAL A 48 -19.28 -31.12 -0.66
CA VAL A 48 -19.88 -30.22 -1.67
C VAL A 48 -21.38 -30.48 -1.84
N ARG A 49 -21.79 -31.75 -1.92
CA ARG A 49 -23.22 -32.15 -1.97
C ARG A 49 -24.00 -31.72 -0.72
N ARG A 50 -23.35 -31.69 0.45
CA ARG A 50 -23.96 -31.20 1.71
C ARG A 50 -24.14 -29.68 1.69
N TRP A 51 -23.21 -28.95 1.06
CA TRP A 51 -23.33 -27.49 0.86
C TRP A 51 -24.28 -27.08 -0.27
N GLU A 52 -24.50 -27.93 -1.28
CA GLU A 52 -25.57 -27.74 -2.29
C GLU A 52 -26.95 -28.21 -1.79
N SER A 53 -27.07 -28.73 -0.56
CA SER A 53 -28.35 -29.14 0.02
C SER A 53 -29.23 -27.95 0.44
N ALA A 54 -30.48 -28.20 0.82
CA ALA A 54 -31.43 -27.14 1.20
C ALA A 54 -31.09 -26.45 2.55
N THR A 55 -30.29 -27.10 3.39
CA THR A 55 -29.86 -26.60 4.71
C THR A 55 -28.35 -26.82 4.88
N PRO A 56 -27.52 -26.05 4.15
CA PRO A 56 -26.08 -26.23 4.17
C PRO A 56 -25.51 -25.85 5.55
N PRO A 57 -24.63 -26.68 6.15
CA PRO A 57 -23.90 -26.26 7.35
C PRO A 57 -22.91 -25.15 6.99
N TRP A 58 -22.68 -24.23 7.93
CA TRP A 58 -21.61 -23.25 7.80
C TRP A 58 -20.25 -23.94 7.66
N PRO A 59 -19.46 -23.66 6.61
CA PRO A 59 -18.15 -24.27 6.44
C PRO A 59 -17.12 -23.79 7.48
N GLN A 60 -16.06 -24.58 7.68
CA GLN A 60 -14.95 -24.19 8.54
C GLN A 60 -14.18 -22.98 7.96
N PRO A 61 -13.49 -22.17 8.79
CA PRO A 61 -12.83 -20.94 8.35
C PRO A 61 -11.87 -21.11 7.16
N ASP A 62 -11.09 -22.19 7.15
CA ASP A 62 -10.17 -22.48 6.04
C ASP A 62 -10.90 -22.74 4.72
N VAL A 63 -12.04 -23.46 4.79
CA VAL A 63 -12.89 -23.72 3.63
C VAL A 63 -13.56 -22.44 3.13
N HIS A 64 -14.00 -21.56 4.03
CA HIS A 64 -14.54 -20.24 3.67
C HIS A 64 -13.49 -19.47 2.85
N ARG A 65 -12.26 -19.35 3.34
CA ARG A 65 -11.17 -18.67 2.62
C ARG A 65 -10.96 -19.23 1.21
N VAL A 66 -10.98 -20.56 1.05
CA VAL A 66 -10.81 -21.19 -0.27
C VAL A 66 -12.03 -21.02 -1.18
N LEU A 67 -13.26 -21.13 -0.66
CA LEU A 67 -14.49 -20.95 -1.45
C LEU A 67 -14.64 -19.52 -1.97
N THR A 68 -14.40 -18.52 -1.13
CA THR A 68 -14.44 -17.11 -1.55
C THR A 68 -13.32 -16.78 -2.54
N HIS A 69 -12.11 -17.36 -2.37
CA HIS A 69 -11.02 -17.21 -3.33
C HIS A 69 -11.34 -17.85 -4.69
N LEU A 70 -11.94 -19.04 -4.72
CA LEU A 70 -12.26 -19.76 -5.97
C LEU A 70 -13.50 -19.25 -6.72
N LEU A 71 -14.50 -18.73 -5.99
CA LEU A 71 -15.80 -18.36 -6.58
C LEU A 71 -16.04 -16.85 -6.61
N GLY A 72 -15.12 -16.04 -6.08
CA GLY A 72 -15.16 -14.58 -6.11
C GLY A 72 -16.34 -13.94 -5.36
N GLN A 73 -16.95 -14.67 -4.41
CA GLN A 73 -18.21 -14.30 -3.75
C GLN A 73 -18.15 -14.53 -2.23
N SER A 74 -18.91 -13.73 -1.47
CA SER A 74 -19.08 -13.92 -0.03
C SER A 74 -19.82 -15.23 0.28
N MET A 75 -19.74 -15.72 1.51
CA MET A 75 -20.43 -16.96 1.90
C MET A 75 -21.96 -16.79 1.86
N GLU A 76 -22.45 -15.60 2.20
CA GLU A 76 -23.84 -15.20 2.15
C GLU A 76 -24.37 -15.13 0.70
N ASP A 77 -23.55 -14.62 -0.23
CA ASP A 77 -23.85 -14.63 -1.66
C ASP A 77 -23.79 -16.04 -2.24
N LEU A 78 -22.89 -16.89 -1.74
CA LEU A 78 -22.87 -18.33 -2.00
C LEU A 78 -24.02 -19.09 -1.30
N GLY A 79 -24.91 -18.41 -0.56
CA GLY A 79 -26.13 -18.99 0.02
C GLY A 79 -25.94 -19.73 1.34
N PHE A 80 -24.82 -19.53 2.04
CA PHE A 80 -24.63 -19.99 3.41
C PHE A 80 -25.22 -18.99 4.42
N VAL A 81 -25.61 -19.47 5.61
CA VAL A 81 -26.15 -18.64 6.70
C VAL A 81 -25.22 -18.74 7.91
N PRO A 82 -24.72 -17.61 8.44
CA PRO A 82 -23.74 -17.63 9.54
C PRO A 82 -24.35 -18.15 10.86
N PRO A 83 -23.62 -18.97 11.63
CA PRO A 83 -24.13 -19.61 12.85
C PRO A 83 -24.24 -18.65 14.04
N TRP A 84 -23.58 -17.48 13.98
CA TRP A 84 -23.77 -16.38 14.91
C TRP A 84 -25.04 -15.54 14.64
N GLY A 85 -25.81 -15.90 13.62
CA GLY A 85 -27.07 -15.27 13.26
C GLY A 85 -26.88 -14.01 12.42
N SER A 86 -27.67 -13.90 11.35
CA SER A 86 -27.82 -12.65 10.61
C SER A 86 -28.79 -11.73 11.36
N SER A 87 -28.29 -10.63 11.91
CA SER A 87 -29.07 -9.65 12.69
C SER A 87 -29.95 -8.76 11.80
N ARG A 88 -30.94 -9.37 11.12
CA ARG A 88 -32.19 -8.70 10.74
C ARG A 88 -33.32 -9.27 11.60
N SER A 89 -33.77 -8.53 12.61
CA SER A 89 -35.06 -8.81 13.26
C SER A 89 -35.74 -7.54 13.79
N ARG A 90 -37.06 -7.50 13.62
CA ARG A 90 -38.00 -6.55 14.22
C ARG A 90 -38.21 -6.87 15.72
N PRO A 91 -38.77 -5.95 16.53
CA PRO A 91 -38.66 -5.99 18.00
C PRO A 91 -39.71 -6.87 18.71
N GLY A 92 -39.37 -7.27 19.95
CA GLY A 92 -40.19 -8.05 20.91
C GLY A 92 -39.75 -9.52 20.99
N THR A 93 -39.54 -10.15 22.16
CA THR A 93 -39.86 -9.82 23.57
C THR A 93 -38.82 -10.41 24.54
N ALA A 94 -38.80 -9.98 25.80
CA ALA A 94 -37.98 -10.56 26.90
C ALA A 94 -38.30 -12.05 27.12
N SER A 95 -37.46 -12.90 27.72
CA SER A 95 -36.39 -12.69 28.72
C SER A 95 -35.28 -13.79 28.60
N ASP A 96 -34.28 -14.04 29.45
CA ASP A 96 -34.03 -13.65 30.86
C ASP A 96 -32.50 -13.62 31.24
N ASN A 97 -32.21 -13.72 32.54
CA ASN A 97 -30.95 -13.61 33.31
C ASN A 97 -30.12 -14.94 33.35
N THR A 98 -28.85 -15.07 33.81
CA THR A 98 -27.67 -14.25 34.25
C THR A 98 -26.47 -15.23 34.47
N PRO A 99 -25.32 -14.90 35.11
CA PRO A 99 -24.30 -13.93 34.70
C PRO A 99 -22.85 -14.51 34.76
N ARG A 100 -21.88 -13.86 34.11
CA ARG A 100 -20.49 -13.81 34.61
C ARG A 100 -19.72 -12.59 34.09
N ALA A 101 -19.07 -11.90 35.02
CA ALA A 101 -18.23 -10.71 34.85
C ALA A 101 -17.07 -10.82 35.88
N PRO A 102 -16.10 -9.88 35.96
CA PRO A 102 -15.89 -8.67 35.17
C PRO A 102 -14.44 -8.48 34.66
N LEU A 103 -14.23 -7.47 33.81
CA LEU A 103 -13.08 -6.56 33.95
C LEU A 103 -13.51 -5.13 33.56
N SER A 104 -13.03 -4.15 34.30
CA SER A 104 -13.53 -2.77 34.27
C SER A 104 -12.96 -1.96 33.11
N GLY A 105 -13.83 -1.51 32.22
CA GLY A 105 -13.62 -0.34 31.37
C GLY A 105 -14.81 0.59 31.51
N THR A 106 -14.57 1.89 31.66
CA THR A 106 -15.60 2.91 31.92
C THR A 106 -16.56 3.04 30.74
N ARG A 107 -17.62 2.23 30.71
CA ARG A 107 -18.70 2.35 29.72
C ARG A 107 -19.63 3.48 30.14
N LEU A 108 -19.60 4.58 29.38
CA LEU A 108 -20.69 5.54 29.37
C LEU A 108 -21.99 4.80 29.00
N ALA A 109 -23.10 5.18 29.67
CA ALA A 109 -24.38 4.52 29.46
C ALA A 109 -24.84 4.69 28.00
N ALA A 110 -25.24 3.59 27.37
CA ALA A 110 -25.74 3.61 26.00
C ALA A 110 -27.09 4.34 25.95
N VAL A 111 -27.10 5.58 25.48
CA VAL A 111 -28.33 6.32 25.17
C VAL A 111 -29.02 5.64 23.98
N PRO A 112 -30.33 5.33 24.06
CA PRO A 112 -31.05 4.74 22.93
C PRO A 112 -31.20 5.76 21.80
N ALA A 113 -30.29 5.71 20.82
CA ALA A 113 -30.38 6.51 19.61
C ALA A 113 -31.61 6.07 18.79
N ARG A 114 -32.53 7.00 18.53
CA ARG A 114 -33.61 6.80 17.57
C ARG A 114 -33.00 6.63 16.17
N THR A 115 -33.26 5.49 15.53
CA THR A 115 -32.85 5.23 14.15
C THR A 115 -33.80 5.92 13.17
N GLU A 116 -33.81 7.24 13.17
CA GLU A 116 -34.03 7.97 11.93
C GLU A 116 -32.78 7.78 11.05
N ALA A 117 -32.95 7.80 9.73
CA ALA A 117 -31.82 7.71 8.80
C ALA A 117 -31.05 9.04 8.84
N ALA A 118 -30.18 9.18 9.84
CA ALA A 118 -29.45 10.40 10.12
C ALA A 118 -28.39 10.63 9.04
N THR A 119 -28.73 11.45 8.04
CA THR A 119 -27.75 11.98 7.09
C THR A 119 -26.66 12.70 7.88
N GLN A 120 -25.40 12.38 7.61
CA GLN A 120 -24.27 12.98 8.31
C GLN A 120 -24.23 14.51 8.13
N PRO A 121 -23.76 15.29 9.13
CA PRO A 121 -23.69 16.74 9.03
C PRO A 121 -22.88 17.21 7.82
N ALA A 122 -23.21 18.37 7.24
CA ALA A 122 -22.50 18.91 6.09
C ALA A 122 -20.99 19.16 6.34
N THR A 123 -20.55 19.25 7.60
CA THR A 123 -19.14 19.41 7.98
C THR A 123 -18.33 18.11 7.84
N ILE A 124 -18.97 16.93 7.81
CA ILE A 124 -18.32 15.62 7.98
C ILE A 124 -17.16 15.38 7.00
N GLY A 125 -17.28 15.88 5.76
CA GLY A 125 -16.22 15.77 4.76
C GLY A 125 -14.97 16.61 5.11
N GLY A 126 -15.16 17.80 5.70
CA GLY A 126 -14.07 18.65 6.17
C GLY A 126 -13.45 18.14 7.48
N ASP A 127 -14.29 17.65 8.40
CA ASP A 127 -13.85 17.06 9.67
C ASP A 127 -12.97 15.81 9.41
N PHE A 128 -13.40 14.95 8.48
CA PHE A 128 -12.63 13.78 8.04
C PHE A 128 -11.33 14.18 7.32
N ALA A 129 -11.37 15.18 6.44
CA ALA A 129 -10.20 15.72 5.74
C ALA A 129 -9.13 16.28 6.70
N ALA A 130 -9.53 16.92 7.81
CA ALA A 130 -8.60 17.44 8.81
C ALA A 130 -7.78 16.33 9.49
N VAL A 131 -8.40 15.18 9.76
CA VAL A 131 -7.72 13.97 10.28
C VAL A 131 -6.81 13.37 9.20
N THR A 132 -7.26 13.28 7.94
CA THR A 132 -6.43 12.83 6.81
C THR A 132 -5.17 13.68 6.65
N ARG A 133 -5.28 15.02 6.67
CA ARG A 133 -4.13 15.95 6.65
C ARG A 133 -3.18 15.70 7.82
N SER A 134 -3.70 15.42 9.00
CA SER A 134 -2.88 15.14 10.19
C SER A 134 -2.08 13.84 10.02
N HIS A 135 -2.70 12.78 9.51
CA HIS A 135 -2.01 11.53 9.17
C HIS A 135 -0.94 11.73 8.08
N ARG A 136 -1.22 12.55 7.06
CA ARG A 136 -0.22 12.93 6.03
C ARG A 136 1.02 13.55 6.67
N HIS A 137 0.86 14.53 7.55
CA HIS A 137 2.00 15.15 8.24
C HIS A 137 2.75 14.17 9.16
N PHE A 138 2.04 13.26 9.85
CA PHE A 138 2.67 12.23 10.69
C PHE A 138 3.52 11.21 9.90
N TYR A 139 3.31 11.02 8.59
CA TYR A 139 4.11 10.08 7.78
C TYR A 139 5.62 10.35 7.82
N TRP A 140 6.02 11.61 8.01
CA TRP A 140 7.42 12.04 8.00
C TRP A 140 8.12 11.87 9.36
N SER A 141 7.38 11.78 10.47
CA SER A 141 7.92 11.82 11.84
C SER A 141 7.48 10.66 12.75
N VAL A 142 6.39 9.96 12.42
CA VAL A 142 5.87 8.83 13.22
C VAL A 142 6.32 7.50 12.60
N ALA A 143 6.77 6.58 13.45
CA ALA A 143 7.17 5.24 13.02
C ALA A 143 6.05 4.56 12.20
N PRO A 144 6.32 4.05 10.99
CA PRO A 144 5.28 3.54 10.09
C PRO A 144 4.39 2.44 10.68
N ALA A 145 4.97 1.55 11.50
CA ALA A 145 4.23 0.49 12.20
C ALA A 145 3.25 1.00 13.29
N VAL A 146 3.42 2.25 13.75
CA VAL A 146 2.52 2.91 14.71
C VAL A 146 1.45 3.74 14.00
N LEU A 147 1.83 4.43 12.92
CA LEU A 147 0.91 5.24 12.12
C LEU A 147 -0.08 4.39 11.32
N HIS A 148 0.39 3.29 10.71
CA HIS A 148 -0.39 2.49 9.77
C HIS A 148 -1.75 1.98 10.31
N PRO A 149 -1.84 1.41 11.54
CA PRO A 149 -3.13 1.02 12.11
C PRO A 149 -4.11 2.19 12.25
N ALA A 150 -3.65 3.38 12.66
CA ALA A 150 -4.50 4.55 12.80
C ALA A 150 -5.07 5.03 11.46
N VAL A 151 -4.25 5.01 10.40
CA VAL A 151 -4.70 5.30 9.03
C VAL A 151 -5.74 4.28 8.55
N LEU A 152 -5.58 2.99 8.87
CA LEU A 152 -6.58 1.97 8.52
C LEU A 152 -7.88 2.07 9.32
N GLU A 153 -7.86 2.43 10.60
CA GLU A 153 -9.13 2.69 11.32
C GLU A 153 -9.84 3.93 10.75
N HIS A 154 -9.08 4.95 10.33
CA HIS A 154 -9.63 6.13 9.66
C HIS A 154 -10.28 5.79 8.31
N THR A 155 -9.68 4.92 7.50
CA THR A 155 -10.32 4.47 6.25
C THR A 155 -11.58 3.64 6.51
N ARG A 156 -11.60 2.79 7.55
CA ARG A 156 -12.82 2.07 7.97
C ARG A 156 -13.94 3.01 8.41
N LEU A 157 -13.60 4.06 9.17
CA LEU A 157 -14.55 5.12 9.53
C LEU A 157 -15.11 5.81 8.27
N GLY A 158 -14.25 6.14 7.30
CA GLY A 158 -14.67 6.75 6.04
C GLY A 158 -15.64 5.86 5.25
N CYS A 159 -15.34 4.56 5.15
CA CYS A 159 -16.23 3.58 4.52
C CYS A 159 -17.59 3.44 5.22
N ALA A 160 -17.66 3.62 6.55
CA ALA A 160 -18.92 3.61 7.29
C ALA A 160 -19.73 4.91 7.10
N LEU A 161 -19.07 6.07 7.06
CA LEU A 161 -19.72 7.38 6.90
C LEU A 161 -20.18 7.66 5.46
N LEU A 162 -19.46 7.14 4.46
CA LEU A 162 -19.69 7.46 3.05
C LEU A 162 -21.14 7.18 2.58
N PRO A 163 -21.78 6.02 2.87
CA PRO A 163 -23.18 5.75 2.51
C PRO A 163 -24.19 6.69 3.17
N GLU A 164 -23.89 7.21 4.36
CA GLU A 164 -24.75 8.10 5.15
C GLU A 164 -24.55 9.59 4.83
N THR A 165 -23.59 9.92 3.96
CA THR A 165 -23.22 11.29 3.64
C THR A 165 -23.80 11.71 2.28
N ALA A 166 -24.46 12.87 2.23
CA ALA A 166 -24.98 13.47 1.00
C ALA A 166 -23.94 14.35 0.28
N ASN A 167 -24.16 14.60 -1.01
CA ASN A 167 -23.37 15.59 -1.76
C ASN A 167 -23.66 17.02 -1.24
N PRO A 168 -22.67 17.94 -1.23
CA PRO A 168 -21.29 17.78 -1.72
C PRO A 168 -20.31 17.14 -0.71
N ALA A 169 -20.67 17.04 0.57
CA ALA A 169 -19.78 16.53 1.62
C ALA A 169 -19.26 15.10 1.34
N ARG A 170 -20.09 14.27 0.70
CA ARG A 170 -19.73 12.91 0.24
C ARG A 170 -18.51 12.90 -0.68
N ARG A 171 -18.41 13.85 -1.61
CA ARG A 171 -17.29 13.96 -2.56
C ARG A 171 -15.98 14.32 -1.84
N ALA A 172 -16.05 15.24 -0.88
CA ALA A 172 -14.90 15.62 -0.05
C ALA A 172 -14.43 14.48 0.88
N LEU A 173 -15.38 13.74 1.46
CA LEU A 173 -15.10 12.55 2.25
C LEU A 173 -14.47 11.45 1.40
N ALA A 174 -14.99 11.19 0.19
CA ALA A 174 -14.42 10.22 -0.74
C ALA A 174 -12.99 10.57 -1.18
N ALA A 175 -12.70 11.85 -1.47
CA ALA A 175 -11.35 12.31 -1.80
C ALA A 175 -10.37 12.08 -0.64
N SER A 176 -10.80 12.44 0.58
CA SER A 176 -10.00 12.27 1.80
C SER A 176 -9.82 10.79 2.17
N LEU A 177 -10.80 9.93 1.87
CA LEU A 177 -10.72 8.48 2.02
C LEU A 177 -9.72 7.88 1.02
N ALA A 178 -9.73 8.34 -0.23
CA ALA A 178 -8.76 7.95 -1.25
C ALA A 178 -7.33 8.35 -0.88
N GLU A 179 -7.13 9.57 -0.37
CA GLU A 179 -5.83 10.03 0.14
C GLU A 179 -5.37 9.18 1.34
N SER A 180 -6.30 8.81 2.23
CA SER A 180 -5.99 7.96 3.39
C SER A 180 -5.58 6.53 2.98
N TYR A 181 -6.25 5.94 1.98
CA TYR A 181 -5.84 4.66 1.41
C TYR A 181 -4.51 4.79 0.62
N LEU A 182 -4.27 5.89 -0.09
CA LEU A 182 -3.00 6.15 -0.75
C LEU A 182 -1.85 6.20 0.26
N LEU A 183 -2.04 6.89 1.39
CA LEU A 183 -1.07 6.92 2.49
C LEU A 183 -0.84 5.52 3.09
N ALA A 184 -1.90 4.74 3.33
CA ALA A 184 -1.77 3.37 3.82
C ALA A 184 -0.98 2.48 2.84
N GLY A 185 -1.28 2.55 1.53
CA GLY A 185 -0.58 1.80 0.49
C GLY A 185 0.89 2.22 0.33
N ARG A 186 1.19 3.52 0.48
CA ARG A 186 2.57 4.04 0.54
C ARG A 186 3.35 3.43 1.70
N ILE A 187 2.76 3.40 2.90
CA ILE A 187 3.38 2.78 4.09
C ILE A 187 3.58 1.28 3.87
N GLU A 188 2.58 0.57 3.36
CA GLU A 188 2.65 -0.87 3.10
C GLU A 188 3.76 -1.21 2.10
N PHE A 189 3.92 -0.42 1.04
CA PHE A 189 4.95 -0.66 0.03
C PHE A 189 6.36 -0.23 0.50
N PHE A 190 6.56 1.05 0.81
CA PHE A 190 7.90 1.63 1.00
C PHE A 190 8.51 1.44 2.39
N ASP A 191 7.67 1.32 3.42
CA ASP A 191 8.09 1.25 4.82
C ASP A 191 7.96 -0.16 5.42
N LEU A 192 6.93 -0.92 5.03
CA LEU A 192 6.64 -2.27 5.56
C LEU A 192 7.01 -3.41 4.59
N ARG A 193 7.30 -3.12 3.32
CA ARG A 193 7.67 -4.11 2.27
C ARG A 193 6.61 -5.20 2.07
N GLN A 194 5.35 -4.81 1.96
CA GLN A 194 4.18 -5.68 1.77
C GLN A 194 3.48 -5.35 0.44
N PRO A 195 4.10 -5.66 -0.72
CA PRO A 195 3.61 -5.22 -2.03
C PRO A 195 2.23 -5.78 -2.41
N GLU A 196 1.88 -6.99 -1.95
CA GLU A 196 0.57 -7.58 -2.18
C GLU A 196 -0.54 -6.79 -1.48
N ARG A 197 -0.34 -6.47 -0.19
CA ARG A 197 -1.27 -5.62 0.56
C ARG A 197 -1.34 -4.21 -0.01
N ALA A 198 -0.20 -3.62 -0.36
CA ALA A 198 -0.18 -2.31 -1.00
C ALA A 198 -0.99 -2.29 -2.31
N SER A 199 -0.95 -3.38 -3.10
CA SER A 199 -1.78 -3.54 -4.30
C SER A 199 -3.28 -3.52 -3.99
N GLU A 200 -3.72 -4.29 -2.98
CA GLU A 200 -5.11 -4.33 -2.52
C GLU A 200 -5.57 -2.96 -1.99
N THR A 201 -4.75 -2.33 -1.14
CA THR A 201 -5.02 -1.02 -0.53
C THR A 201 -5.06 0.12 -1.55
N LEU A 202 -4.16 0.13 -2.54
CA LEU A 202 -4.15 1.13 -3.61
C LEU A 202 -5.33 0.94 -4.59
N LEU A 203 -5.84 -0.27 -4.77
CA LEU A 203 -7.08 -0.50 -5.52
C LEU A 203 -8.29 0.14 -4.81
N LEU A 204 -8.37 0.03 -3.48
CA LEU A 204 -9.39 0.74 -2.68
C LEU A 204 -9.23 2.27 -2.76
N ALA A 205 -7.99 2.77 -2.75
CA ALA A 205 -7.72 4.19 -2.99
C ALA A 205 -8.28 4.65 -4.34
N LEU A 206 -8.04 3.88 -5.41
CA LEU A 206 -8.49 4.22 -6.77
C LEU A 206 -10.02 4.21 -6.90
N GLN A 207 -10.69 3.26 -6.23
CA GLN A 207 -12.15 3.22 -6.15
C GLN A 207 -12.72 4.46 -5.43
N ALA A 208 -12.13 4.85 -4.30
CA ALA A 208 -12.52 6.05 -3.57
C ALA A 208 -12.25 7.35 -4.36
N ALA A 209 -11.16 7.42 -5.14
CA ALA A 209 -10.88 8.54 -6.04
C ALA A 209 -11.90 8.62 -7.20
N GLY A 210 -12.39 7.46 -7.67
CA GLY A 210 -13.50 7.37 -8.62
C GLY A 210 -14.82 7.92 -8.06
N GLU A 211 -15.18 7.52 -6.83
CA GLU A 211 -16.34 8.08 -6.11
C GLU A 211 -16.21 9.59 -5.86
N ALA A 212 -14.99 10.05 -5.56
CA ALA A 212 -14.66 11.46 -5.43
C ALA A 212 -14.69 12.22 -6.78
N ASN A 213 -14.73 11.52 -7.91
CA ASN A 213 -14.45 12.06 -9.24
C ASN A 213 -13.22 12.99 -9.21
N ASP A 214 -12.12 12.50 -8.61
CA ASP A 214 -10.83 13.21 -8.50
C ASP A 214 -9.81 12.57 -9.46
N PRO A 215 -9.64 13.13 -10.67
CA PRO A 215 -8.69 12.60 -11.63
C PRO A 215 -7.22 12.82 -11.23
N LEU A 216 -6.88 13.85 -10.45
CA LEU A 216 -5.48 14.09 -10.07
C LEU A 216 -5.02 13.10 -9.00
N LEU A 217 -5.88 12.84 -8.01
CA LEU A 217 -5.61 11.83 -6.99
C LEU A 217 -5.60 10.42 -7.61
N GLY A 218 -6.52 10.15 -8.56
CA GLY A 218 -6.51 8.92 -9.36
C GLY A 218 -5.20 8.71 -10.13
N ALA A 219 -4.64 9.77 -10.73
CA ALA A 219 -3.33 9.72 -11.37
C ALA A 219 -2.19 9.40 -10.38
N ALA A 220 -2.22 10.02 -9.19
CA ALA A 220 -1.23 9.78 -8.14
C ALA A 220 -1.28 8.34 -7.59
N ILE A 221 -2.48 7.77 -7.45
CA ILE A 221 -2.66 6.38 -7.03
C ILE A 221 -2.13 5.41 -8.10
N LEU A 222 -2.47 5.61 -9.37
CA LEU A 222 -2.02 4.76 -10.47
C LEU A 222 -0.48 4.76 -10.63
N ALA A 223 0.15 5.91 -10.47
CA ALA A 223 1.61 6.00 -10.47
C ALA A 223 2.25 5.32 -9.25
N HIS A 224 1.64 5.41 -8.06
CA HIS A 224 2.09 4.60 -6.92
C HIS A 224 1.95 3.09 -7.16
N MET A 225 0.87 2.66 -7.81
CA MET A 225 0.69 1.26 -8.21
C MET A 225 1.76 0.80 -9.21
N ALA A 226 2.38 1.69 -10.00
CA ALA A 226 3.40 1.35 -10.99
C ALA A 226 4.73 0.92 -10.36
N PHE A 227 5.02 1.36 -9.14
CA PHE A 227 6.21 0.91 -8.41
C PHE A 227 6.18 -0.58 -8.06
N ILE A 228 5.01 -1.17 -7.84
CA ILE A 228 4.87 -2.59 -7.49
C ILE A 228 5.45 -3.51 -8.59
N PRO A 229 4.99 -3.46 -9.86
CA PRO A 229 5.61 -4.22 -10.95
C PRO A 229 7.02 -3.72 -11.27
N GLY A 230 7.32 -2.41 -11.16
CA GLY A 230 8.67 -1.88 -11.40
C GLY A 230 9.73 -2.37 -10.40
N TRP A 231 9.35 -2.73 -9.18
CA TRP A 231 10.23 -3.42 -8.21
C TRP A 231 10.34 -4.93 -8.48
N ALA A 232 9.38 -5.51 -9.22
CA ALA A 232 9.35 -6.92 -9.61
C ALA A 232 9.96 -7.18 -11.01
N ASP A 233 10.60 -6.17 -11.62
CA ASP A 233 11.16 -6.18 -12.98
C ASP A 233 10.13 -6.36 -14.11
N ASP A 234 8.85 -6.12 -13.83
CA ASP A 234 7.76 -6.16 -14.81
C ASP A 234 7.54 -4.79 -15.44
N ARG A 235 8.37 -4.49 -16.46
CA ARG A 235 8.33 -3.23 -17.21
C ARG A 235 6.97 -2.97 -17.85
N GLU A 236 6.33 -3.99 -18.44
CA GLU A 236 5.08 -3.85 -19.19
C GLU A 236 3.92 -3.46 -18.26
N ALA A 237 3.77 -4.16 -17.12
CA ALA A 237 2.73 -3.84 -16.14
C ALA A 237 2.98 -2.49 -15.42
N ALA A 238 4.23 -2.04 -15.31
CA ALA A 238 4.56 -0.69 -14.84
C ALA A 238 4.16 0.38 -15.87
N MET A 239 4.50 0.18 -17.15
CA MET A 239 4.15 1.09 -18.25
C MET A 239 2.62 1.24 -18.42
N GLU A 240 1.85 0.15 -18.30
CA GLU A 240 0.38 0.20 -18.36
C GLU A 240 -0.20 1.15 -17.31
N ARG A 241 0.28 1.04 -16.06
CA ARG A 241 -0.15 1.89 -14.93
C ARG A 241 0.26 3.35 -15.13
N MET A 242 1.45 3.60 -15.67
CA MET A 242 1.88 4.97 -16.00
C MET A 242 1.07 5.58 -17.16
N LEU A 243 0.73 4.81 -18.19
CA LEU A 243 -0.16 5.26 -19.26
C LEU A 243 -1.55 5.66 -18.73
N ALA A 244 -2.08 4.87 -17.80
CA ALA A 244 -3.32 5.20 -17.09
C ALA A 244 -3.17 6.48 -16.25
N ALA A 245 -2.11 6.57 -15.42
CA ALA A 245 -1.84 7.74 -14.59
C ALA A 245 -1.76 9.05 -15.40
N ARG A 246 -1.00 9.05 -16.51
CA ARG A 246 -0.89 10.19 -17.44
C ARG A 246 -2.22 10.55 -18.08
N THR A 247 -3.10 9.57 -18.32
CA THR A 247 -4.44 9.80 -18.87
C THR A 247 -5.36 10.49 -17.87
N TYR A 248 -5.27 10.14 -16.59
CA TYR A 248 -5.98 10.82 -15.52
C TYR A 248 -5.41 12.23 -15.25
N ALA A 249 -4.09 12.41 -15.27
CA ALA A 249 -3.45 13.73 -15.11
C ALA A 249 -3.87 14.75 -16.19
N ARG A 250 -4.06 14.32 -17.45
CA ARG A 250 -4.63 15.17 -18.52
C ARG A 250 -6.09 15.57 -18.26
N ARG A 251 -6.89 14.69 -17.65
CA ARG A 251 -8.32 14.96 -17.36
C ARG A 251 -8.54 15.92 -16.19
N GLY A 252 -7.54 16.03 -15.30
CA GLY A 252 -7.60 16.86 -14.10
C GLY A 252 -6.79 18.15 -14.18
N GLU A 253 -6.23 18.50 -15.34
CA GLU A 253 -5.43 19.71 -15.52
C GLU A 253 -4.24 19.78 -14.53
N ALA A 254 -3.42 18.73 -14.54
CA ALA A 254 -2.32 18.56 -13.58
C ALA A 254 -1.27 19.69 -13.61
N SER A 255 -0.76 20.03 -12.41
CA SER A 255 0.37 20.96 -12.22
C SER A 255 1.68 20.45 -12.82
N ALA A 256 2.64 21.35 -13.01
CA ALA A 256 3.98 21.01 -13.51
C ALA A 256 4.69 19.99 -12.60
N GLU A 257 4.52 20.13 -11.29
CA GLU A 257 5.08 19.23 -10.27
C GLU A 257 4.50 17.83 -10.37
N LEU A 258 3.19 17.69 -10.59
CA LEU A 258 2.56 16.38 -10.76
C LEU A 258 3.03 15.71 -12.07
N TRP A 259 3.19 16.47 -13.15
CA TRP A 259 3.77 15.95 -14.40
C TRP A 259 5.22 15.51 -14.25
N ALA A 260 6.07 16.34 -13.63
CA ALA A 260 7.46 16.03 -13.36
C ALA A 260 7.63 14.84 -12.40
N TRP A 261 6.71 14.68 -11.44
CA TRP A 261 6.68 13.50 -10.58
C TRP A 261 6.29 12.23 -11.34
N LEU A 262 5.29 12.27 -12.24
CA LEU A 262 4.96 11.12 -13.10
C LEU A 262 6.16 10.69 -13.96
N ASP A 263 6.94 11.65 -14.46
CA ASP A 263 8.18 11.39 -15.18
C ASP A 263 9.27 10.76 -14.29
N ALA A 264 9.39 11.21 -13.03
CA ALA A 264 10.31 10.62 -12.06
C ALA A 264 9.92 9.18 -11.66
N VAL A 265 8.62 8.88 -11.51
CA VAL A 265 8.12 7.52 -11.24
C VAL A 265 8.44 6.59 -12.41
N GLU A 266 8.14 7.01 -13.65
CA GLU A 266 8.45 6.22 -14.85
C GLU A 266 9.97 6.03 -15.01
N ALA A 267 10.77 7.04 -14.66
CA ALA A 267 12.23 6.94 -14.67
C ALA A 267 12.78 5.95 -13.63
N GLU A 268 12.24 5.88 -12.41
CA GLU A 268 12.63 4.87 -11.41
C GLU A 268 12.29 3.45 -11.90
N CYS A 269 11.11 3.25 -12.51
CA CYS A 269 10.74 1.95 -13.09
C CYS A 269 11.67 1.56 -14.26
N GLU A 270 11.93 2.47 -15.19
CA GLU A 270 12.85 2.23 -16.31
C GLU A 270 14.30 1.99 -15.86
N THR A 271 14.74 2.68 -14.81
CA THR A 271 16.06 2.47 -14.17
C THR A 271 16.18 1.07 -13.57
N ARG A 272 15.09 0.55 -12.98
CA ARG A 272 15.05 -0.81 -12.41
C ARG A 272 15.00 -1.89 -13.48
N CYS A 273 14.19 -1.68 -14.53
CA CYS A 273 14.07 -2.58 -15.67
C CYS A 273 15.20 -2.48 -16.70
N GLY A 274 16.36 -1.95 -16.30
CA GLY A 274 17.60 -2.01 -17.09
C GLY A 274 17.71 -1.01 -18.25
N ASP A 275 16.84 0.01 -18.35
CA ASP A 275 16.91 1.07 -19.36
C ASP A 275 17.16 2.46 -18.71
N PRO A 276 18.34 2.67 -18.07
CA PRO A 276 18.67 3.95 -17.45
C PRO A 276 18.79 5.08 -18.50
N HIS A 277 18.96 4.76 -19.79
CA HIS A 277 18.93 5.77 -20.86
C HIS A 277 17.51 6.29 -21.14
N ALA A 278 16.47 5.46 -21.08
CA ALA A 278 15.08 5.93 -21.09
C ALA A 278 14.76 6.78 -19.85
N ALA A 279 15.16 6.31 -18.68
CA ALA A 279 15.02 7.06 -17.43
C ALA A 279 15.67 8.45 -17.49
N LEU A 280 16.90 8.59 -18.00
CA LEU A 280 17.55 9.91 -18.15
C LEU A 280 16.81 10.86 -19.11
N ARG A 281 16.07 10.34 -20.10
CA ARG A 281 15.23 11.18 -20.98
C ARG A 281 13.98 11.67 -20.25
N LEU A 282 13.36 10.81 -19.44
CA LEU A 282 12.20 11.14 -18.60
C LEU A 282 12.58 12.18 -17.53
N ILE A 283 13.70 11.98 -16.82
CA ILE A 283 14.23 12.96 -15.87
C ILE A 283 14.47 14.32 -16.54
N ARG A 284 15.09 14.37 -17.72
CA ARG A 284 15.29 15.64 -18.43
C ARG A 284 13.95 16.32 -18.76
N ARG A 285 12.95 15.57 -19.23
CA ARG A 285 11.62 16.13 -19.51
C ARG A 285 10.96 16.68 -18.24
N ALA A 286 11.15 16.02 -17.09
CA ALA A 286 10.71 16.52 -15.79
C ALA A 286 11.41 17.84 -15.39
N GLU A 287 12.72 17.95 -15.63
CA GLU A 287 13.49 19.19 -15.43
C GLU A 287 12.95 20.32 -16.33
N ASP A 288 12.73 20.05 -17.62
CA ASP A 288 12.19 21.00 -18.60
C ASP A 288 10.77 21.47 -18.22
N ILE A 289 9.92 20.57 -17.73
CA ILE A 289 8.56 20.88 -17.26
C ILE A 289 8.58 21.80 -16.03
N LEU A 290 9.42 21.51 -15.03
CA LEU A 290 9.56 22.37 -13.85
C LEU A 290 10.16 23.74 -14.20
N ALA A 291 11.08 23.80 -15.16
CA ALA A 291 11.68 25.06 -15.63
C ALA A 291 10.70 25.92 -16.43
N ALA A 292 9.79 25.31 -17.20
CA ALA A 292 8.71 26.01 -17.90
C ALA A 292 7.61 26.51 -16.95
N GLY A 293 7.39 25.80 -15.83
CA GLY A 293 6.31 26.08 -14.89
C GLY A 293 4.93 25.65 -15.41
N GLY A 294 3.88 26.01 -14.67
CA GLY A 294 2.49 25.69 -15.05
C GLY A 294 1.49 26.64 -14.38
N GLU A 295 0.29 26.71 -14.97
CA GLU A 295 -0.80 27.58 -14.50
C GLU A 295 -1.61 26.96 -13.34
N HIS A 296 -1.57 25.64 -13.19
CA HIS A 296 -2.33 24.88 -12.20
C HIS A 296 -1.56 24.69 -10.90
N ALA A 297 -2.22 24.95 -9.77
CA ALA A 297 -1.62 24.79 -8.45
C ALA A 297 -1.36 23.31 -8.10
N THR A 298 -0.24 23.05 -7.42
CA THR A 298 0.07 21.71 -6.89
C THR A 298 -0.90 21.33 -5.76
N PRO A 299 -1.51 20.14 -5.79
CA PRO A 299 -2.38 19.67 -4.70
C PRO A 299 -1.61 19.52 -3.38
N GLU A 300 -2.20 19.96 -2.25
CA GLU A 300 -1.57 19.86 -0.91
C GLU A 300 -1.13 18.43 -0.54
N TRP A 301 -1.77 17.41 -1.11
CA TRP A 301 -1.44 16.01 -0.83
C TRP A 301 -0.14 15.56 -1.47
N LEU A 302 0.41 16.25 -2.48
CA LEU A 302 1.66 15.90 -3.18
C LEU A 302 2.92 16.26 -2.35
N ASP A 303 2.86 16.05 -1.03
CA ASP A 303 3.92 16.43 -0.07
C ASP A 303 5.23 15.62 -0.20
N TRP A 304 5.20 14.57 -1.04
CA TRP A 304 6.31 13.65 -1.27
C TRP A 304 7.17 14.00 -2.48
N PHE A 305 6.89 15.08 -3.21
CA PHE A 305 7.67 15.51 -4.37
C PHE A 305 8.09 16.98 -4.29
N SER A 306 9.26 17.28 -4.87
CA SER A 306 9.80 18.62 -5.03
C SER A 306 10.91 18.59 -6.10
N PRO A 307 11.37 19.75 -6.61
CA PRO A 307 12.52 19.80 -7.53
C PRO A 307 13.79 19.13 -6.96
N VAL A 308 14.03 19.28 -5.64
CA VAL A 308 15.15 18.61 -4.95
C VAL A 308 14.99 17.08 -4.98
N ARG A 309 13.75 16.57 -4.82
CA ARG A 309 13.49 15.13 -4.91
C ARG A 309 13.62 14.59 -6.34
N LEU A 310 13.31 15.38 -7.37
CA LEU A 310 13.60 14.99 -8.77
C LEU A 310 15.10 14.74 -8.98
N PHE A 311 15.97 15.60 -8.42
CA PHE A 311 17.41 15.40 -8.50
C PHE A 311 17.91 14.15 -7.75
N ALA A 312 17.19 13.66 -6.73
CA ALA A 312 17.51 12.37 -6.11
C ALA A 312 17.30 11.20 -7.09
N PHE A 313 16.17 11.17 -7.81
CA PHE A 313 15.93 10.18 -8.88
C PHE A 313 17.00 10.30 -9.99
N LYS A 314 17.35 11.53 -10.39
CA LYS A 314 18.42 11.80 -11.36
C LYS A 314 19.76 11.20 -10.93
N GLY A 315 20.16 11.40 -9.68
CA GLY A 315 21.40 10.86 -9.12
C GLY A 315 21.44 9.33 -9.14
N ASN A 316 20.34 8.67 -8.72
CA ASN A 316 20.22 7.21 -8.78
C ASN A 316 20.28 6.68 -10.22
N THR A 317 19.55 7.32 -11.14
CA THR A 317 19.55 6.98 -12.56
C THR A 317 20.95 7.15 -13.18
N GLN A 318 21.66 8.23 -12.85
CA GLN A 318 23.03 8.48 -13.30
C GLN A 318 24.00 7.39 -12.80
N LEU A 319 23.88 6.98 -11.53
CA LEU A 319 24.65 5.87 -10.98
C LEU A 319 24.39 4.58 -11.77
N LYS A 320 23.12 4.23 -12.02
CA LYS A 320 22.75 3.03 -12.80
C LYS A 320 23.13 3.12 -14.28
N ALA A 321 23.27 4.33 -14.83
CA ALA A 321 23.85 4.58 -16.16
C ALA A 321 25.39 4.51 -16.21
N GLY A 322 26.07 4.30 -15.08
CA GLY A 322 27.54 4.35 -14.99
C GLY A 322 28.13 5.76 -15.05
N HIS A 323 27.32 6.81 -14.95
CA HIS A 323 27.75 8.22 -14.95
C HIS A 323 28.22 8.65 -13.55
N ILE A 324 29.21 7.93 -13.00
CA ILE A 324 29.65 8.03 -11.60
C ILE A 324 30.02 9.47 -11.17
N PRO A 325 30.79 10.27 -11.93
CA PRO A 325 31.11 11.65 -11.53
C PRO A 325 29.88 12.57 -11.48
N GLN A 326 28.92 12.37 -12.40
CA GLN A 326 27.68 13.13 -12.44
C GLN A 326 26.74 12.74 -11.29
N ALA A 327 26.58 11.44 -11.05
CA ALA A 327 25.81 10.90 -9.94
C ALA A 327 26.31 11.44 -8.59
N ARG A 328 27.64 11.38 -8.36
CA ARG A 328 28.28 11.97 -7.19
C ARG A 328 27.88 13.43 -7.02
N LYS A 329 28.09 14.26 -8.05
CA LYS A 329 27.81 15.70 -7.99
C LYS A 329 26.32 15.96 -7.68
N THR A 330 25.41 15.36 -8.44
CA THR A 330 23.96 15.57 -8.29
C THR A 330 23.48 15.15 -6.91
N LEU A 331 23.97 14.03 -6.35
CA LEU A 331 23.55 13.58 -5.02
C LEU A 331 24.11 14.46 -3.87
N HIS A 332 25.28 15.08 -4.02
CA HIS A 332 25.75 16.10 -3.06
C HIS A 332 24.86 17.36 -3.14
N GLU A 333 24.56 17.85 -4.34
CA GLU A 333 23.66 19.00 -4.55
C GLU A 333 22.25 18.74 -3.94
N VAL A 334 21.77 17.50 -3.99
CA VAL A 334 20.54 17.08 -3.28
C VAL A 334 20.72 17.12 -1.77
N LEU A 335 21.79 16.53 -1.24
CA LEU A 335 22.04 16.43 0.20
C LEU A 335 22.13 17.82 0.85
N ASP A 336 22.81 18.75 0.19
CA ASP A 336 22.96 20.16 0.62
C ASP A 336 21.62 20.94 0.55
N ALA A 337 20.72 20.58 -0.37
CA ALA A 337 19.44 21.25 -0.58
C ALA A 337 18.25 20.63 0.17
N LEU A 338 18.42 19.46 0.82
CA LEU A 338 17.34 18.78 1.54
C LEU A 338 16.99 19.49 2.86
N PRO A 339 15.72 19.85 3.11
CA PRO A 339 15.28 20.40 4.38
C PRO A 339 15.67 19.51 5.58
N PRO A 340 16.00 20.07 6.76
CA PRO A 340 16.41 19.31 7.93
C PRO A 340 15.49 18.11 8.25
N GLU A 341 14.18 18.31 8.18
CA GLU A 341 13.12 17.33 8.44
C GLU A 341 12.98 16.21 7.38
N SER A 342 13.72 16.25 6.27
CA SER A 342 13.64 15.25 5.18
C SER A 342 14.40 13.95 5.44
N ASP A 343 14.38 13.45 6.68
CA ASP A 343 15.14 12.30 7.18
C ASP A 343 15.05 11.05 6.28
N LYS A 344 13.83 10.61 5.93
CA LYS A 344 13.62 9.44 5.06
C LYS A 344 14.33 9.59 3.72
N GLN A 345 14.36 10.80 3.16
CA GLN A 345 15.02 11.08 1.89
C GLN A 345 16.54 11.19 2.05
N ARG A 346 17.01 11.80 3.16
CA ARG A 346 18.43 11.90 3.50
C ARG A 346 19.08 10.52 3.59
N THR A 347 18.44 9.55 4.22
CA THR A 347 18.89 8.15 4.24
C THR A 347 19.09 7.58 2.84
N VAL A 348 18.13 7.79 1.92
CA VAL A 348 18.23 7.26 0.55
C VAL A 348 19.39 7.91 -0.20
N VAL A 349 19.56 9.22 -0.08
CA VAL A 349 20.64 9.96 -0.76
C VAL A 349 22.02 9.57 -0.21
N LEU A 350 22.15 9.36 1.10
CA LEU A 350 23.38 8.82 1.71
C LEU A 350 23.67 7.39 1.24
N GLY A 351 22.65 6.53 1.14
CA GLY A 351 22.79 5.18 0.59
C GLY A 351 23.18 5.16 -0.90
N ASP A 352 22.63 6.08 -1.69
CA ASP A 352 22.97 6.22 -3.11
C ASP A 352 24.38 6.82 -3.31
N LEU A 353 24.81 7.77 -2.45
CA LEU A 353 26.20 8.25 -2.41
C LEU A 353 27.16 7.11 -2.04
N ALA A 354 26.84 6.32 -1.03
CA ALA A 354 27.62 5.15 -0.65
C ALA A 354 27.76 4.14 -1.82
N ALA A 355 26.71 3.98 -2.62
CA ALA A 355 26.75 3.14 -3.83
C ALA A 355 27.59 3.75 -4.97
N VAL A 356 27.58 5.08 -5.13
CA VAL A 356 28.48 5.81 -6.04
C VAL A 356 29.94 5.60 -5.67
N GLU A 357 30.31 5.76 -4.40
CA GLU A 357 31.70 5.57 -3.96
C GLU A 357 32.14 4.10 -4.05
N ALA A 358 31.24 3.15 -3.74
CA ALA A 358 31.53 1.72 -3.91
C ALA A 358 31.75 1.35 -5.38
N ALA A 359 30.96 1.92 -6.31
CA ALA A 359 31.14 1.74 -7.75
C ALA A 359 32.42 2.38 -8.31
N ASP A 360 32.92 3.46 -7.69
CA ASP A 360 34.21 4.11 -8.03
C ASP A 360 35.42 3.44 -7.34
N GLY A 361 35.23 2.30 -6.67
CA GLY A 361 36.30 1.56 -5.99
C GLY A 361 36.82 2.24 -4.71
N ARG A 362 36.00 3.04 -4.03
CA ARG A 362 36.34 3.83 -2.84
C ARG A 362 35.64 3.28 -1.58
N PRO A 363 36.13 2.18 -1.00
CA PRO A 363 35.43 1.47 0.07
C PRO A 363 35.30 2.30 1.37
N ARG A 364 36.26 3.18 1.68
CA ARG A 364 36.23 3.97 2.93
C ARG A 364 35.14 5.03 2.90
N GLU A 365 35.07 5.78 1.80
CA GLU A 365 34.06 6.79 1.53
C GLU A 365 32.67 6.14 1.43
N ALA A 366 32.56 4.98 0.77
CA ALA A 366 31.32 4.19 0.74
C ALA A 366 30.84 3.79 2.14
N CYS A 367 31.72 3.25 2.98
CA CYS A 367 31.39 2.90 4.37
C CYS A 367 31.01 4.14 5.19
N GLY A 368 31.71 5.26 5.00
CA GLY A 368 31.42 6.53 5.68
C GLY A 368 30.00 7.05 5.39
N TYR A 369 29.53 6.97 4.15
CA TYR A 369 28.15 7.32 3.79
C TYR A 369 27.12 6.26 4.26
N ALA A 370 27.47 4.98 4.18
CA ALA A 370 26.60 3.89 4.64
C ALA A 370 26.34 3.93 6.16
N ILE A 371 27.36 4.29 6.97
CA ILE A 371 27.23 4.47 8.41
C ILE A 371 26.32 5.68 8.73
N GLN A 372 26.51 6.81 8.06
CA GLN A 372 25.62 7.98 8.21
C GLN A 372 24.15 7.63 7.86
N ALA A 373 23.92 6.79 6.84
CA ALA A 373 22.59 6.30 6.51
C ALA A 373 22.00 5.40 7.63
N LEU A 374 22.82 4.56 8.28
CA LEU A 374 22.40 3.74 9.43
C LEU A 374 22.09 4.58 10.66
N ASP A 375 22.86 5.64 10.92
CA ASP A 375 22.60 6.56 12.02
C ASP A 375 21.28 7.32 11.80
N GLN A 376 21.00 7.76 10.57
CA GLN A 376 19.70 8.34 10.20
C GLN A 376 18.54 7.33 10.32
N LEU A 377 18.77 6.05 9.99
CA LEU A 377 17.78 4.97 10.16
C LEU A 377 17.47 4.62 11.62
N ALA A 378 18.43 4.85 12.53
CA ALA A 378 18.23 4.69 13.97
C ALA A 378 17.31 5.78 14.56
N VAL A 379 17.29 6.98 13.95
CA VAL A 379 16.34 8.06 14.29
C VAL A 379 15.00 7.83 13.61
N THR A 380 15.01 7.68 12.28
CA THR A 380 13.81 7.62 11.42
C THR A 380 13.88 6.39 10.52
N TRP A 381 13.28 5.29 10.97
CA TRP A 381 13.28 4.02 10.24
C TRP A 381 12.61 4.13 8.86
N TYR A 382 13.30 3.64 7.83
CA TYR A 382 12.77 3.56 6.47
C TYR A 382 13.33 2.34 5.72
N ALA A 383 12.48 1.36 5.39
CA ALA A 383 12.92 0.09 4.83
C ALA A 383 13.65 0.24 3.47
N THR A 384 13.16 1.12 2.60
CA THR A 384 13.82 1.45 1.32
C THR A 384 15.25 1.98 1.53
N GLY A 385 15.49 2.76 2.58
CA GLY A 385 16.83 3.24 2.94
C GLY A 385 17.75 2.12 3.42
N MET A 386 17.24 1.22 4.28
CA MET A 386 17.98 0.03 4.73
C MET A 386 18.34 -0.89 3.55
N ASP A 387 17.46 -1.04 2.56
CA ASP A 387 17.74 -1.87 1.40
C ASP A 387 18.80 -1.25 0.46
N ARG A 388 18.96 0.09 0.42
CA ARG A 388 20.13 0.74 -0.20
C ARG A 388 21.44 0.41 0.54
N VAL A 389 21.46 0.49 1.87
CA VAL A 389 22.67 0.13 2.66
C VAL A 389 23.08 -1.33 2.45
N ARG A 390 22.10 -2.25 2.40
CA ARG A 390 22.35 -3.67 2.10
C ARG A 390 22.90 -3.90 0.70
N GLU A 391 22.45 -3.13 -0.31
CA GLU A 391 23.02 -3.18 -1.65
C GLU A 391 24.50 -2.77 -1.65
N VAL A 392 24.82 -1.62 -1.02
CA VAL A 392 26.20 -1.14 -0.87
C VAL A 392 27.07 -2.19 -0.19
N ARG A 393 26.61 -2.80 0.90
CA ARG A 393 27.38 -3.84 1.60
C ARG A 393 27.65 -5.07 0.73
N ARG A 394 26.73 -5.44 -0.19
CA ARG A 394 26.98 -6.48 -1.20
C ARG A 394 28.03 -6.04 -2.23
N THR A 395 27.96 -4.82 -2.74
CA THR A 395 28.98 -4.26 -3.65
C THR A 395 30.36 -4.22 -3.01
N LEU A 396 30.44 -3.98 -1.70
CA LEU A 396 31.70 -3.93 -0.94
C LEU A 396 32.32 -5.30 -0.62
N ALA A 397 31.74 -6.43 -1.06
CA ALA A 397 32.28 -7.77 -0.82
C ALA A 397 33.77 -7.96 -1.20
N PRO A 398 34.31 -7.37 -2.30
CA PRO A 398 35.74 -7.46 -2.62
C PRO A 398 36.68 -6.84 -1.57
N TRP A 399 36.15 -5.98 -0.69
CA TRP A 399 36.90 -5.29 0.37
C TRP A 399 36.48 -5.74 1.79
N GLN A 400 35.86 -6.91 1.94
CA GLN A 400 35.39 -7.45 3.23
C GLN A 400 36.43 -7.47 4.37
N ASP A 401 37.72 -7.46 4.03
CA ASP A 401 38.83 -7.48 4.99
C ASP A 401 39.37 -6.09 5.37
N GLU A 402 38.91 -5.03 4.71
CA GLU A 402 39.19 -3.65 5.10
C GLU A 402 38.45 -3.29 6.40
N GLN A 403 39.12 -2.58 7.30
CA GLN A 403 38.56 -2.22 8.61
C GLN A 403 37.21 -1.49 8.48
N CYS A 404 37.08 -0.56 7.53
CA CYS A 404 35.85 0.20 7.32
C CYS A 404 34.63 -0.66 6.95
N VAL A 405 34.82 -1.80 6.28
CA VAL A 405 33.74 -2.72 5.93
C VAL A 405 33.32 -3.56 7.15
N ARG A 406 34.27 -3.89 8.02
CA ARG A 406 34.01 -4.54 9.31
C ARG A 406 33.29 -3.60 10.28
N ASP A 407 33.70 -2.33 10.36
CA ASP A 407 33.02 -1.30 11.14
C ASP A 407 31.56 -1.09 10.66
N LEU A 408 31.34 -1.17 9.34
CA LEU A 408 30.00 -1.13 8.73
C LEU A 408 29.17 -2.38 9.08
N ASP A 409 29.76 -3.58 9.09
CA ASP A 409 29.09 -4.80 9.52
C ASP A 409 28.71 -4.74 11.01
N ASP A 410 29.62 -4.29 11.88
CA ASP A 410 29.34 -4.12 13.31
C ASP A 410 28.16 -3.15 13.53
N ARG A 411 28.05 -2.07 12.72
CA ARG A 411 26.91 -1.14 12.77
C ARG A 411 25.61 -1.73 12.20
N LEU A 412 25.71 -2.52 11.12
CA LEU A 412 24.59 -3.22 10.49
C LEU A 412 23.97 -4.29 11.40
N TYR A 413 24.81 -5.01 12.14
CA TYR A 413 24.41 -6.13 12.99
C TYR A 413 24.31 -5.76 14.49
N ASP A 414 24.59 -4.51 14.86
CA ASP A 414 24.31 -3.97 16.20
C ASP A 414 22.89 -4.33 16.66
N TRP A 415 22.74 -4.60 17.95
CA TRP A 415 21.54 -5.17 18.55
C TRP A 415 20.30 -4.31 18.29
N GLY A 416 20.44 -2.97 18.26
CA GLY A 416 19.34 -2.07 17.91
C GLY A 416 18.84 -2.25 16.48
N THR A 417 19.78 -2.37 15.52
CA THR A 417 19.50 -2.57 14.10
C THR A 417 18.92 -3.97 13.86
N THR A 418 19.55 -5.00 14.43
CA THR A 418 19.15 -6.41 14.30
C THR A 418 17.76 -6.68 14.89
N VAL A 419 17.46 -6.17 16.10
CA VAL A 419 16.14 -6.33 16.71
C VAL A 419 15.06 -5.57 15.92
N SER A 420 15.35 -4.35 15.47
CA SER A 420 14.41 -3.55 14.65
C SER A 420 14.09 -4.21 13.31
N ALA A 421 15.05 -4.90 12.70
CA ALA A 421 14.90 -5.62 11.45
C ALA A 421 14.23 -7.01 11.57
N LEU A 422 14.10 -7.56 12.79
CA LEU A 422 13.48 -8.87 13.06
C LEU A 422 12.06 -8.77 13.68
N GLN A 423 11.67 -7.60 14.21
CA GLN A 423 10.37 -7.39 14.84
C GLN A 423 9.25 -6.94 13.88
N ARG A 424 9.54 -6.72 12.59
CA ARG A 424 8.66 -6.04 11.62
C ARG A 424 8.81 -6.59 10.21
#